data_AF-A0A3D4JGH6-F1
#
_entry.id   AF-A0A3D4JGH6-F1
#
_cell.length_a   1.000
_cell.length_b   1.000
_cell.length_c   1.000
_cell.angle_alpha   90.00
_cell.angle_beta   90.00
_cell.angle_gamma   90.00
#
_symmetry.space_group_name_H-M   'P 1'
#
loop_
_entity.id
_entity.type
_entity.pdbx_description
1 polymer ?
#
loop_
_entity_poly.entity_id
_entity_poly.type
_entity_poly.pdbx_seq_one_letter_code
_entity_poly.pdbx_strand_id
1 'polypeptide(L)'
;MKNFVKQFSLFEILLTIVILGIHIQASLADAYTFPNYWFKRDDAYYYFKVAQNISEGYGSTFDGINLTNGYHPLWMLICIPIFALARFDVILPLRVLLVVIALMQATTAILLYRLIKK
;
A
#
# COMPACT_ATOMS: atom_id res chain seq x y z
N MET A 1 25.64 -15.82 17.42
CA MET A 1 24.38 -15.62 16.67
C MET A 1 23.23 -15.59 17.66
N LYS A 2 22.72 -14.41 18.04
CA LYS A 2 21.52 -14.31 18.88
C LYS A 2 20.33 -14.81 18.06
N ASN A 3 19.62 -15.82 18.56
CA ASN A 3 18.44 -16.40 17.93
C ASN A 3 17.40 -15.31 17.62
N PHE A 4 17.30 -14.92 16.34
CA PHE A 4 16.33 -13.93 15.85
C PHE A 4 14.87 -14.28 16.23
N VAL A 5 14.60 -15.59 16.35
CA VAL A 5 13.28 -16.13 16.73
C VAL A 5 12.91 -15.86 18.20
N LYS A 6 13.89 -15.60 19.10
CA LYS A 6 13.60 -15.26 20.51
C LYS A 6 13.18 -13.79 20.72
N GLN A 7 13.09 -12.97 19.67
CA GLN A 7 12.72 -11.56 19.79
C GLN A 7 11.21 -11.28 19.70
N PHE A 8 10.41 -12.18 19.11
CA PHE A 8 8.99 -11.94 18.89
C PHE A 8 8.11 -12.72 19.88
N SER A 9 7.13 -12.05 20.47
CA SER A 9 6.14 -12.72 21.32
C SER A 9 5.10 -13.46 20.47
N LEU A 10 4.46 -14.49 21.03
CA LEU A 10 3.34 -15.18 20.34
C LEU A 10 2.26 -14.19 19.89
N PHE A 11 2.00 -13.18 20.71
CA PHE A 11 1.05 -12.12 20.37
C PHE A 11 1.48 -11.32 19.12
N GLU A 12 2.76 -10.93 19.02
CA GLU A 12 3.28 -10.20 17.84
C GLU A 12 3.16 -11.05 16.57
N ILE A 13 3.42 -12.35 16.65
CA ILE A 13 3.29 -13.29 15.54
C ILE A 13 1.82 -13.40 15.11
N LEU A 14 0.91 -13.64 16.06
CA LEU A 14 -0.53 -13.75 15.77
C LEU A 14 -1.09 -12.47 15.16
N LEU A 15 -0.72 -11.31 15.72
CA LEU A 15 -1.13 -10.00 15.20
C LEU A 15 -0.67 -9.81 13.75
N THR A 16 0.58 -10.17 13.45
CA THR A 16 1.12 -10.10 12.08
C THR A 16 0.36 -11.02 11.14
N ILE A 17 0.11 -12.26 11.54
CA ILE A 17 -0.63 -13.24 10.73
C ILE A 17 -2.05 -12.74 10.43
N VAL A 18 -2.74 -12.16 11.42
CA VAL A 18 -4.10 -11.61 11.22
C VAL A 18 -4.07 -10.45 10.22
N ILE A 19 -3.16 -9.50 10.39
CA ILE A 19 -3.05 -8.34 9.48
C ILE A 19 -2.74 -8.82 8.06
N LEU A 20 -1.73 -9.68 7.89
CA LEU A 20 -1.37 -10.19 6.56
C LEU A 20 -2.48 -11.05 5.97
N GLY A 21 -3.17 -11.86 6.77
CA GLY A 21 -4.27 -12.72 6.32
C GLY A 21 -5.44 -11.93 5.73
N ILE A 22 -5.83 -10.82 6.39
CA ILE A 22 -6.88 -9.92 5.87
C ILE A 22 -6.47 -9.33 4.53
N HIS A 23 -5.24 -8.82 4.42
CA HIS A 23 -4.75 -8.21 3.18
C HIS A 23 -4.54 -9.24 2.05
N ILE A 24 -4.12 -10.47 2.37
CA ILE A 24 -4.03 -11.56 1.40
C ILE A 24 -5.42 -11.92 0.89
N GLN A 25 -6.41 -12.07 1.76
CA GLN A 25 -7.79 -12.37 1.36
C GLN A 25 -8.35 -11.28 0.44
N ALA A 26 -8.14 -10.01 0.79
CA ALA A 26 -8.48 -8.87 -0.05
C ALA A 26 -7.78 -8.95 -1.42
N SER A 27 -6.48 -9.24 -1.44
CA SER A 27 -5.67 -9.35 -2.67
C SER A 27 -6.04 -10.53 -3.57
N LEU A 28 -6.96 -11.40 -3.15
CA LEU A 28 -7.47 -12.51 -3.95
C LEU A 28 -8.88 -12.22 -4.50
N ALA A 29 -9.49 -11.10 -4.13
CA ALA A 29 -10.77 -10.68 -4.69
C ALA A 29 -10.68 -10.46 -6.21
N ASP A 30 -11.80 -10.66 -6.91
CA ASP A 30 -11.90 -10.44 -8.34
C ASP A 30 -11.75 -8.95 -8.69
N ALA A 31 -11.51 -8.67 -9.97
CA ALA A 31 -11.20 -7.32 -10.46
C ALA A 31 -12.35 -6.32 -10.26
N TYR A 32 -13.60 -6.77 -10.13
CA TYR A 32 -14.74 -5.91 -9.86
C TYR A 32 -14.90 -5.65 -8.36
N THR A 33 -14.88 -6.70 -7.54
CA THR A 33 -15.08 -6.57 -6.09
C THR A 33 -13.91 -5.83 -5.43
N PHE A 34 -12.68 -6.08 -5.88
CA PHE A 34 -11.48 -5.59 -5.21
C PHE A 34 -11.43 -4.05 -5.05
N PRO A 35 -11.47 -3.24 -6.12
CA PRO A 35 -11.45 -1.78 -5.97
C PRO A 35 -12.71 -1.23 -5.28
N ASN A 36 -13.89 -1.83 -5.53
CA ASN A 36 -15.16 -1.32 -5.00
C ASN A 36 -15.31 -1.47 -3.49
N TYR A 37 -14.72 -2.52 -2.90
CA TYR A 37 -14.81 -2.78 -1.46
C TYR A 37 -13.55 -2.38 -0.69
N TRP A 38 -12.36 -2.56 -1.28
CA TRP A 38 -11.09 -2.32 -0.58
C TRP A 38 -10.47 -0.95 -0.87
N PHE A 39 -10.83 -0.32 -1.99
CA PHE A 39 -10.41 1.04 -2.38
C PHE A 39 -11.64 1.93 -2.57
N LYS A 40 -12.57 1.91 -1.60
CA LYS A 40 -13.86 2.60 -1.70
C LYS A 40 -13.75 4.12 -1.75
N ARG A 41 -12.72 4.70 -1.12
CA ARG A 41 -12.52 6.15 -1.12
C ARG A 41 -11.85 6.61 -2.41
N ASP A 42 -12.42 7.65 -2.99
CA ASP A 42 -11.99 8.26 -4.25
C ASP A 42 -10.67 9.03 -4.12
N ASP A 43 -10.38 9.59 -2.95
CA ASP A 43 -9.17 10.38 -2.68
C ASP A 43 -7.87 9.64 -2.97
N ALA A 44 -7.83 8.32 -2.78
CA ALA A 44 -6.69 7.49 -3.12
C ALA A 44 -6.39 7.49 -4.63
N TYR A 45 -7.42 7.58 -5.48
CA TYR A 45 -7.26 7.57 -6.94
C TYR A 45 -6.55 8.80 -7.48
N TYR A 46 -6.60 9.92 -6.74
CA TYR A 46 -5.77 11.08 -7.04
C TYR A 46 -4.28 10.73 -7.00
N TYR A 47 -3.83 9.97 -5.99
CA TYR A 47 -2.45 9.50 -5.92
C TYR A 47 -2.13 8.52 -7.05
N PHE A 48 -3.04 7.61 -7.34
CA PHE A 48 -2.83 6.53 -8.31
C PHE A 48 -2.63 7.09 -9.71
N LYS A 49 -3.51 8.01 -10.10
CA LYS A 49 -3.45 8.62 -11.44
C LYS A 49 -2.26 9.55 -11.59
N VAL A 50 -1.94 10.36 -10.58
CA VAL A 50 -0.75 11.23 -10.62
C VAL A 50 0.53 10.38 -10.66
N ALA A 51 0.62 9.32 -9.86
CA ALA A 51 1.75 8.40 -9.88
C ALA A 51 1.95 7.72 -11.24
N GLN A 52 0.84 7.28 -11.87
CA GLN A 52 0.85 6.75 -13.23
C GLN A 52 1.39 7.80 -14.22
N ASN A 53 0.84 9.01 -14.21
CA ASN A 53 1.22 10.07 -15.14
C ASN A 53 2.70 10.47 -14.99
N ILE A 54 3.21 10.54 -13.74
CA ILE A 54 4.63 10.75 -13.48
C ILE A 54 5.46 9.61 -14.09
N SER A 55 5.05 8.35 -13.90
CA SER A 55 5.78 7.18 -14.41
C SER A 55 5.77 7.07 -15.95
N GLU A 56 4.77 7.65 -16.60
CA GLU A 56 4.62 7.69 -18.07
C GLU A 56 5.25 8.94 -18.69
N GLY A 57 5.81 9.85 -17.89
CA GLY A 57 6.53 11.03 -18.38
C GLY A 57 5.68 12.28 -18.58
N TYR A 58 4.39 12.26 -18.23
CA TYR A 58 3.51 13.45 -18.27
C TYR A 58 3.78 14.45 -17.14
N GLY A 59 4.65 14.08 -16.20
CA GLY A 59 4.98 14.89 -15.04
C GLY A 59 3.89 14.84 -13.96
N SER A 60 3.95 15.78 -13.03
CA SER A 60 3.04 15.82 -11.90
C SER A 60 1.71 16.46 -12.27
N THR A 61 0.80 15.66 -12.80
CA THR A 61 -0.52 16.09 -13.25
C THR A 61 -1.53 14.97 -13.08
N PHE A 62 -2.80 15.30 -12.86
CA PHE A 62 -3.89 14.32 -12.83
C PHE A 62 -4.55 14.17 -14.21
N ASP A 63 -4.79 15.29 -14.88
CA ASP A 63 -5.52 15.41 -16.15
C ASP A 63 -4.61 15.52 -17.39
N GLY A 64 -3.30 15.68 -17.20
CA GLY A 64 -2.35 15.92 -18.30
C GLY A 64 -2.24 17.39 -18.72
N ILE A 65 -3.02 18.28 -18.11
CA ILE A 65 -3.13 19.70 -18.49
C ILE A 65 -2.59 20.58 -17.36
N ASN A 66 -3.08 20.35 -16.14
CA ASN A 66 -2.74 21.16 -14.98
C ASN A 66 -1.66 20.47 -14.15
N LEU A 67 -0.61 21.22 -13.81
CA LEU A 67 0.39 20.76 -12.85
C LEU A 67 -0.21 20.68 -11.46
N THR A 68 0.25 19.71 -10.67
CA THR A 68 -0.27 19.47 -9.33
C THR A 68 0.83 19.10 -8.35
N ASN A 69 0.61 19.41 -7.08
CA ASN A 69 1.52 19.09 -5.97
C ASN A 69 0.77 18.77 -4.67
N GLY A 70 -0.54 18.53 -4.75
CA GLY A 70 -1.45 18.30 -3.61
C GLY A 70 -1.35 16.92 -2.97
N TYR A 71 -0.17 16.29 -3.00
CA TYR A 71 0.08 14.95 -2.49
C TYR A 71 1.29 14.92 -1.56
N HIS A 72 1.34 13.93 -0.66
CA HIS A 72 2.50 13.72 0.21
C HIS A 72 3.70 13.16 -0.58
N PRO A 73 4.85 13.87 -0.67
CA PRO A 73 5.95 13.45 -1.55
C PRO A 73 6.55 12.08 -1.23
N LEU A 74 6.74 11.76 0.07
CA LEU A 74 7.28 10.46 0.48
C LEU A 74 6.37 9.29 0.09
N TRP A 75 5.05 9.48 0.22
CA TRP A 75 4.09 8.47 -0.23
C TRP A 75 4.03 8.38 -1.75
N MET A 76 4.10 9.52 -2.45
CA MET A 76 4.13 9.55 -3.91
C MET A 76 5.36 8.81 -4.47
N LEU A 77 6.53 8.93 -3.83
CA LEU A 77 7.72 8.18 -4.23
C LEU A 77 7.54 6.66 -4.18
N ILE A 78 6.69 6.16 -3.27
CA ILE A 78 6.31 4.75 -3.21
C ILE A 78 5.28 4.42 -4.30
N CYS A 79 4.30 5.30 -4.51
CA CYS A 79 3.25 5.09 -5.50
C CYS A 79 3.78 5.08 -6.94
N ILE A 80 4.74 5.93 -7.31
CA ILE A 80 5.27 6.05 -8.69
C ILE A 80 5.71 4.69 -9.27
N PRO A 81 6.64 3.93 -8.66
CA PRO A 81 7.06 2.64 -9.22
C PRO A 81 5.96 1.58 -9.18
N ILE A 82 5.02 1.67 -8.24
CA ILE A 82 3.89 0.74 -8.14
C ILE A 82 2.91 0.97 -9.29
N PHE A 83 2.46 2.21 -9.48
CA PHE A 83 1.50 2.57 -10.53
C PHE A 83 2.09 2.61 -11.94
N ALA A 84 3.41 2.56 -12.05
CA ALA A 84 4.08 2.24 -13.31
C ALA A 84 3.66 0.85 -13.86
N LEU A 85 3.17 -0.06 -13.03
CA LEU A 85 2.65 -1.37 -13.44
C LEU A 85 1.27 -1.30 -14.11
N ALA A 86 0.55 -0.18 -13.98
CA ALA A 86 -0.76 0.03 -14.59
C ALA A 86 -0.74 -0.09 -16.12
N ARG A 87 0.43 0.13 -16.75
CA ARG A 87 0.64 -0.05 -18.19
C ARG A 87 0.44 -1.50 -18.67
N PHE A 88 0.55 -2.47 -17.76
CA PHE A 88 0.42 -3.90 -18.05
C PHE A 88 -0.92 -4.45 -17.60
N ASP A 89 -1.37 -4.06 -16.41
CA ASP A 89 -2.63 -4.49 -15.81
C ASP A 89 -3.10 -3.41 -14.83
N VAL A 90 -4.34 -2.96 -14.97
CA VAL A 90 -4.90 -1.84 -14.18
C VAL A 90 -5.15 -2.20 -12.70
N ILE A 91 -5.30 -3.49 -12.38
CA ILE A 91 -5.57 -4.00 -11.03
C ILE A 91 -4.27 -4.40 -10.31
N LEU A 92 -3.26 -4.87 -11.05
CA LEU A 92 -1.95 -5.23 -10.51
C LEU A 92 -1.34 -4.19 -9.54
N PRO A 93 -1.25 -2.88 -9.87
CA PRO A 93 -0.69 -1.89 -8.96
C PRO A 93 -1.47 -1.80 -7.65
N LEU A 94 -2.79 -1.96 -7.67
CA LEU A 94 -3.62 -1.96 -6.46
C LEU A 94 -3.30 -3.15 -5.56
N ARG A 95 -3.07 -4.34 -6.13
CA ARG A 95 -2.69 -5.54 -5.36
C ARG A 95 -1.31 -5.37 -4.74
N VAL A 96 -0.34 -4.85 -5.49
CA VAL A 96 1.02 -4.57 -4.97
C VAL A 96 0.97 -3.52 -3.87
N LEU A 97 0.22 -2.43 -4.07
CA LEU A 97 0.03 -1.38 -3.08
C LEU A 97 -0.55 -1.93 -1.77
N LEU A 98 -1.53 -2.83 -1.87
CA LEU A 98 -2.14 -3.46 -0.70
C LEU A 98 -1.12 -4.26 0.13
N VAL A 99 -0.18 -4.97 -0.51
CA VAL A 99 0.89 -5.68 0.19
C VAL A 99 1.81 -4.70 0.92
N VAL A 100 2.16 -3.58 0.28
CA VAL A 100 2.98 -2.53 0.92
C VAL A 100 2.27 -1.96 2.15
N ILE A 101 0.97 -1.65 2.02
CA ILE A 101 0.15 -1.18 3.14
C ILE A 101 0.09 -2.22 4.26
N ALA A 102 -0.09 -3.51 3.93
CA ALA A 102 -0.14 -4.59 4.90
C ALA A 102 1.15 -4.68 5.74
N LEU A 103 2.31 -4.58 5.08
CA LEU A 103 3.62 -4.60 5.73
C LEU A 103 3.82 -3.37 6.63
N MET A 104 3.44 -2.18 6.15
CA MET A 104 3.51 -0.94 6.94
C MET A 104 2.60 -1.02 8.17
N GLN A 105 1.37 -1.52 8.02
CA GLN A 105 0.42 -1.70 9.13
C GLN A 105 0.93 -2.72 10.16
N ALA A 106 1.40 -3.89 9.71
CA ALA A 106 1.95 -4.91 10.61
C ALA A 106 3.15 -4.38 11.40
N THR A 107 4.06 -3.68 10.72
CA THR A 107 5.23 -3.05 11.35
C THR A 107 4.79 -2.01 12.37
N THR A 108 3.85 -1.13 12.01
CA THR A 108 3.33 -0.07 12.89
C THR A 108 2.66 -0.67 14.12
N ALA A 109 1.83 -1.70 13.95
CA ALA A 109 1.13 -2.36 15.04
C ALA A 109 2.10 -3.03 16.03
N ILE A 110 3.15 -3.71 15.55
CA ILE A 110 4.20 -4.27 16.43
C ILE A 110 4.95 -3.17 17.18
N LEU A 111 5.34 -2.09 16.49
CA LEU A 111 6.07 -0.98 17.13
C LEU A 111 5.23 -0.31 18.22
N LEU A 112 3.93 -0.09 17.97
CA LEU A 112 3.01 0.45 18.97
C LEU A 112 2.83 -0.50 20.15
N TYR A 113 2.65 -1.80 19.91
CA TYR A 113 2.58 -2.79 20.98
C TYR A 113 3.84 -2.76 21.87
N ARG A 114 5.03 -2.72 21.25
CA ARG A 114 6.30 -2.63 21.98
C ARG A 114 6.48 -1.31 22.72
N LEU A 115 5.94 -0.22 22.20
CA LEU A 115 5.98 1.09 22.84
C LEU A 115 5.12 1.11 24.11
N ILE A 116 3.91 0.54 24.05
CA ILE A 116 2.94 0.55 25.16
C ILE A 116 3.26 -0.51 26.22
N LYS A 117 3.83 -1.65 25.83
CA LYS A 117 4.21 -2.73 26.75
C LYS A 117 5.39 -2.36 27.66
N LYS A 118 6.21 -1.38 27.26
CA LYS A 118 7.28 -0.84 28.10
C LYS A 118 6.70 -0.13 29.31
#